data_AF-A0A357NH35-F1
#
_entry.id   AF-A0A357NH35-F1
#
_cell.length_a   1.000
_cell.length_b   1.000
_cell.length_c   1.000
_cell.angle_alpha   90.00
_cell.angle_beta   90.00
_cell.angle_gamma   90.00
#
_symmetry.space_group_name_H-M   'P 1'
#
loop_
_entity.id
_entity.type
_entity.pdbx_description
1 polymer ?
#
loop_
_entity_poly.entity_id
_entity_poly.type
_entity_poly.pdbx_seq_one_letter_code
_entity_poly.pdbx_strand_id
1 'polypeptide(L)'
;PMIPKLPQPPEQALSPRAAVFAKADVIPFAAAAGAVSAEIVAFYPPGIPLLCPGERITQAIIDYCELLRAVGLHISGPEDPSLQTIKVVKLIEDKK
;
A
#
# COMPACT_ATOMS: atom_id res chain seq x y z
N PRO A 1 22.26 7.21 -13.14
CA PRO A 1 20.99 7.36 -12.38
C PRO A 1 21.08 6.69 -11.00
N MET A 2 20.77 7.42 -9.93
CA MET A 2 20.78 6.88 -8.57
C MET A 2 19.57 5.96 -8.41
N ILE A 3 19.79 4.65 -8.24
CA ILE A 3 18.71 3.70 -7.98
C ILE A 3 18.17 4.03 -6.57
N PRO A 4 16.88 4.37 -6.41
CA PRO A 4 16.35 4.66 -5.09
C PRO A 4 16.48 3.42 -4.22
N LYS A 5 17.00 3.59 -3.01
CA LYS A 5 17.21 2.47 -2.08
C LYS A 5 15.86 1.84 -1.78
N LEU A 6 15.74 0.54 -2.01
CA LEU A 6 14.52 -0.20 -1.71
C LEU A 6 14.15 0.00 -0.22
N PRO A 7 12.89 0.30 0.11
CA PRO A 7 12.45 0.37 1.49
C PRO A 7 12.59 -0.99 2.18
N GLN A 8 12.58 -0.97 3.51
CA GLN A 8 12.48 -2.23 4.26
C GLN A 8 11.15 -2.93 3.94
N PRO A 9 11.11 -4.27 3.93
CA PRO A 9 9.87 -5.01 3.79
C PRO A 9 8.84 -4.54 4.85
N PRO A 10 7.58 -4.30 4.47
CA PRO A 10 6.53 -3.93 5.40
C PRO A 10 6.31 -4.99 6.50
N GLU A 11 5.85 -4.53 7.67
CA GLU A 11 5.38 -5.42 8.73
C GLU A 11 4.06 -6.08 8.30
N GLN A 12 3.94 -7.40 8.43
CA GLN A 12 2.67 -8.10 8.20
C GLN A 12 1.79 -8.09 9.45
N ALA A 13 0.92 -7.09 9.56
CA ALA A 13 0.03 -6.87 10.70
C ALA A 13 -1.18 -7.82 10.73
N LEU A 14 -1.64 -8.27 9.55
CA LEU A 14 -2.73 -9.23 9.38
C LEU A 14 -2.35 -10.30 8.35
N SER A 15 -2.99 -11.47 8.43
CA SER A 15 -2.88 -12.41 7.31
C SER A 15 -3.51 -11.82 6.04
N PRO A 16 -2.97 -12.11 4.84
CA PRO A 16 -3.54 -11.60 3.59
C PRO A 16 -5.02 -11.92 3.44
N ARG A 17 -5.44 -13.13 3.83
CA ARG A 17 -6.85 -13.54 3.84
C ARG A 17 -7.70 -12.63 4.72
N ALA A 18 -7.25 -12.35 5.94
CA ALA A 18 -7.99 -11.50 6.87
C ALA A 18 -8.14 -10.07 6.33
N ALA A 19 -7.08 -9.52 5.74
CA ALA A 19 -7.11 -8.17 5.18
C ALA A 19 -8.01 -8.05 3.94
N VAL A 20 -7.96 -9.03 3.01
CA VAL A 20 -8.80 -9.04 1.81
C VAL A 20 -10.29 -9.11 2.15
N PHE A 21 -10.67 -9.85 3.20
CA PHE A 21 -12.07 -9.99 3.61
C PHE A 21 -12.50 -8.98 4.69
N ALA A 22 -11.60 -8.10 5.14
CA ALA A 22 -11.95 -7.07 6.11
C ALA A 22 -12.83 -5.98 5.47
N LYS A 23 -13.58 -5.27 6.32
CA LYS A 23 -14.13 -3.98 5.90
C LYS A 23 -12.96 -3.05 5.60
N ALA A 24 -13.09 -2.22 4.57
CA ALA A 24 -12.06 -1.27 4.18
C ALA A 24 -12.63 0.15 4.11
N ASP A 25 -11.79 1.12 4.43
CA ASP A 25 -12.01 2.53 4.14
C ASP A 25 -11.08 2.96 2.99
N VAL A 26 -11.53 3.90 2.17
CA VAL A 26 -10.71 4.49 1.10
C VAL A 26 -10.15 5.81 1.60
N ILE A 27 -8.83 5.93 1.64
CA ILE A 27 -8.15 7.13 2.14
C ILE A 27 -7.08 7.60 1.14
N PRO A 28 -6.63 8.87 1.22
CA PRO A 28 -5.50 9.33 0.43
C PRO A 28 -4.25 8.49 0.73
N PHE A 29 -3.57 7.98 -0.31
CA PHE A 29 -2.39 7.12 -0.15
C PHE A 29 -1.27 7.84 0.61
N ALA A 30 -1.08 9.13 0.36
CA ALA A 30 -0.09 9.96 1.05
C ALA A 30 -0.35 10.11 2.57
N ALA A 31 -1.57 9.83 3.04
CA ALA A 31 -1.95 9.89 4.45
C ALA A 31 -2.09 8.49 5.09
N ALA A 32 -1.75 7.42 4.36
CA ALA A 32 -2.00 6.05 4.78
C ALA A 32 -0.93 5.46 5.70
N ALA A 33 0.09 6.23 6.09
CA ALA A 33 1.16 5.76 6.98
C ALA A 33 0.57 5.24 8.30
N GLY A 34 0.98 4.04 8.70
CA GLY A 34 0.48 3.35 9.89
C GLY A 34 -0.80 2.53 9.67
N ALA A 35 -1.54 2.75 8.57
CA ALA A 35 -2.69 1.91 8.23
C ALA A 35 -2.27 0.53 7.69
N VAL A 36 -3.21 -0.42 7.67
CA VAL A 36 -2.98 -1.76 7.13
C VAL A 36 -3.63 -1.84 5.75
N SER A 37 -2.87 -2.20 4.73
CA SER A 37 -3.38 -2.31 3.35
C SER A 37 -4.47 -3.36 3.25
N ALA A 38 -5.53 -3.07 2.49
CA ALA A 38 -6.53 -4.05 2.08
C ALA A 38 -6.36 -4.49 0.62
N GLU A 39 -5.36 -3.97 -0.09
CA GLU A 39 -5.11 -4.29 -1.50
C GLU A 39 -3.62 -4.46 -1.83
N ILE A 40 -3.34 -4.93 -3.04
CA ILE A 40 -1.98 -5.09 -3.57
C ILE A 40 -1.58 -3.80 -4.29
N VAL A 41 -0.35 -3.33 -4.08
CA VAL A 41 0.27 -2.25 -4.88
C VAL A 41 1.52 -2.82 -5.56
N ALA A 42 1.52 -2.86 -6.90
CA ALA A 42 2.67 -3.26 -7.70
C ALA A 42 2.92 -2.26 -8.83
N PHE A 43 4.20 -2.11 -9.22
CA PHE A 43 4.60 -1.29 -10.36
C PHE A 43 5.24 -2.17 -11.43
N TYR A 44 4.90 -1.89 -12.69
CA TYR A 44 5.36 -2.64 -13.86
C TYR A 44 6.17 -1.77 -14.83
N PRO A 45 7.27 -2.31 -15.38
CA PRO A 45 8.00 -3.52 -14.94
C PRO A 45 8.78 -3.27 -13.62
N PRO A 46 9.12 -4.30 -12.80
CA PRO A 46 9.03 -5.74 -13.04
C PRO A 46 7.72 -6.42 -12.59
N GLY A 47 6.84 -5.73 -11.84
CA GLY A 47 5.56 -6.30 -11.41
C GLY A 47 5.51 -6.95 -10.03
N ILE A 48 6.59 -6.84 -9.25
CA ILE A 48 6.64 -7.37 -7.90
C ILE A 48 5.83 -6.44 -6.96
N PRO A 49 4.98 -6.97 -6.07
CA PRO A 49 4.27 -6.16 -5.08
C PRO A 49 5.24 -5.41 -4.16
N LEU A 50 4.98 -4.11 -3.96
CA LEU A 50 5.58 -3.30 -2.91
C LEU A 50 4.75 -3.32 -1.63
N LEU A 51 3.47 -3.63 -1.76
CA LEU A 51 2.52 -3.72 -0.66
C LEU A 51 1.52 -4.83 -0.97
N CYS A 52 1.25 -5.65 0.03
CA CYS A 52 0.25 -6.72 0.00
C CYS A 52 -0.85 -6.45 1.03
N PRO A 53 -2.04 -7.05 0.86
CA PRO A 53 -3.08 -7.01 1.87
C PRO A 53 -2.57 -7.54 3.21
N GLY A 54 -2.82 -6.80 4.29
CA GLY A 54 -2.41 -7.15 5.64
C GLY A 54 -1.05 -6.57 6.05
N GLU A 55 -0.32 -5.98 5.11
CA GLU A 55 0.91 -5.26 5.41
C GLU A 55 0.65 -3.84 5.89
N ARG A 56 1.46 -3.38 6.85
CA ARG A 56 1.42 -2.02 7.35
C ARG A 56 2.09 -1.07 6.37
N ILE A 57 1.36 -0.05 5.95
CA ILE A 57 1.87 1.01 5.09
C ILE A 57 2.82 1.88 5.91
N THR A 58 4.06 2.03 5.46
CA THR A 58 5.05 2.90 6.10
C THR A 58 5.31 4.14 5.26
N GLN A 59 5.82 5.21 5.87
CA GLN A 59 6.19 6.42 5.14
C GLN A 59 7.20 6.12 4.02
N ALA A 60 8.17 5.24 4.28
CA ALA A 60 9.17 4.85 3.28
C ALA A 60 8.55 4.14 2.05
N ILE A 61 7.48 3.37 2.24
CA ILE A 61 6.74 2.75 1.13
C ILE A 61 6.00 3.82 0.33
N ILE A 62 5.34 4.76 1.02
CA ILE A 62 4.65 5.89 0.38
C ILE A 62 5.63 6.69 -0.48
N ASP A 63 6.74 7.13 0.11
CA ASP A 63 7.77 7.93 -0.58
C ASP A 63 8.33 7.20 -1.81
N TYR A 64 8.53 5.88 -1.70
CA TYR A 64 9.03 5.06 -2.79
C TYR A 64 7.99 4.91 -3.92
N CYS A 65 6.73 4.63 -3.58
CA CYS A 65 5.63 4.56 -4.55
C CYS A 65 5.41 5.91 -5.27
N GLU A 66 5.49 7.02 -4.55
CA GLU A 66 5.40 8.38 -5.11
C GLU A 66 6.52 8.65 -6.12
N LEU A 67 7.74 8.23 -5.81
CA LEU A 67 8.86 8.31 -6.75
C LEU A 67 8.58 7.48 -8.02
N LEU A 68 8.14 6.23 -7.88
CA LEU A 68 7.85 5.38 -9.04
C LEU A 68 6.69 5.92 -9.88
N ARG A 69 5.69 6.52 -9.23
CA ARG A 69 4.58 7.22 -9.90
C ARG A 69 5.08 8.42 -10.69
N ALA A 70 6.00 9.21 -10.14
CA ALA A 70 6.61 10.36 -10.84
C ALA A 70 7.44 9.93 -12.06
N VAL A 71 8.02 8.72 -12.04
CA VAL A 71 8.71 8.12 -13.19
C VAL A 71 7.72 7.62 -14.27
N GLY A 72 6.43 7.51 -13.94
CA GLY A 72 5.38 7.10 -14.87
C GLY A 72 5.29 5.60 -15.09
N LEU A 73 5.74 4.79 -14.11
CA LEU A 73 5.58 3.34 -14.18
C LEU A 73 4.10 2.94 -14.07
N HIS A 74 3.72 1.84 -14.73
CA HIS A 74 2.35 1.34 -14.68
C HIS A 74 2.04 0.76 -13.31
N ILE A 75 0.95 1.22 -12.69
CA ILE A 75 0.47 0.73 -11.39
C ILE A 75 -0.55 -0.37 -11.63
N SER A 76 -0.43 -1.47 -10.90
CA SER A 76 -1.32 -2.62 -10.98
C SER A 76 -1.65 -3.16 -9.58
N GLY A 77 -2.91 -3.56 -9.38
CA GLY A 77 -3.41 -4.08 -8.11
C GLY A 77 -4.44 -3.17 -7.44
N PRO A 78 -4.13 -1.87 -7.21
CA PRO A 78 -5.06 -0.99 -6.52
C PRO A 78 -6.34 -0.75 -7.31
N GLU A 79 -7.45 -0.52 -6.61
CA GLU A 79 -8.70 -0.10 -7.24
C GLU A 79 -8.55 1.27 -7.93
N ASP A 80 -7.79 2.18 -7.33
CA ASP A 80 -7.39 3.44 -7.95
C ASP A 80 -6.08 3.26 -8.74
N PRO A 81 -6.12 3.19 -10.08
CA PRO A 81 -4.93 2.96 -10.90
C PRO A 81 -3.94 4.13 -10.87
N SER A 82 -4.32 5.29 -10.32
CA SER A 82 -3.43 6.43 -10.12
C SER A 82 -2.73 6.43 -8.75
N LEU A 83 -3.13 5.53 -7.85
CA LEU A 83 -2.67 5.44 -6.46
C LEU A 83 -2.77 6.79 -5.72
N GLN A 84 -3.78 7.62 -6.02
CA GLN A 84 -4.08 8.81 -5.22
C GLN A 84 -4.78 8.41 -3.92
N THR A 85 -5.57 7.33 -4.01
CA THR A 85 -6.25 6.71 -2.88
C THR A 85 -5.86 5.24 -2.76
N ILE A 86 -6.07 4.69 -1.56
CA ILE A 86 -5.85 3.29 -1.25
C ILE A 86 -6.92 2.79 -0.27
N LYS A 87 -7.30 1.53 -0.42
CA LYS A 87 -8.11 0.78 0.55
C LYS A 87 -7.24 0.30 1.70
N VAL A 88 -7.66 0.67 2.89
CA VAL A 88 -7.04 0.21 4.14
C VAL A 88 -8.06 -0.51 4.99
N VAL A 89 -7.61 -1.49 5.78
CA VAL A 89 -8.45 -2.23 6.71
C VAL A 89 -9.06 -1.26 7.72
N LYS A 90 -10.38 -1.28 7.82
CA LYS A 90 -11.14 -0.53 8.81
C LYS A 90 -10.92 -1.14 10.18
N LEU A 91 -10.22 -0.41 11.05
CA LEU A 91 -10.10 -0.79 12.45
C LEU A 91 -11.47 -0.59 13.12
N ILE A 92 -11.98 -1.65 13.74
CA ILE A 92 -13.14 -1.55 14.62
C ILE A 92 -12.61 -0.91 15.91
N GLU A 93 -12.99 0.32 16.22
CA GLU A 93 -12.78 0.88 17.55
C GLU A 93 -13.59 0.01 18.53
N ASP A 94 -12.89 -0.78 19.34
CA ASP A 94 -13.48 -1.40 20.52
C ASP A 94 -13.90 -0.26 21.45
N LYS A 95 -15.20 0.06 21.46
CA LYS A 95 -15.77 0.97 22.45
C LYS A 95 -15.56 0.34 23.82
N LYS A 96 -14.53 0.78 24.54
CA LYS A 96 -14.38 0.53 25.97
C LYS A 96 -15.44 1.30 26.75
#